data_AF-A0A131Z9D6-F1
#
_entry.id   AF-A0A131Z9D6-F1
#
_cell.length_a   1.000
_cell.length_b   1.000
_cell.length_c   1.000
_cell.angle_alpha   90.00
_cell.angle_beta   90.00
_cell.angle_gamma   90.00
#
_symmetry.space_group_name_H-M   'P 1'
#
loop_
_entity.id
_entity.type
_entity.pdbx_description
1 polymer ?
#
loop_
_entity_poly.entity_id
_entity_poly.type
_entity_poly.pdbx_seq_one_letter_code
_entity_poly.pdbx_strand_id
1 'polypeptide(L)'
;MAVSVLWSGICVLKLGQKSARLAPCLREEVWSCSSYMADCARSERHDAGMGPARPHAFFVGLVIIFALVLIFTKPPKEIGVQVAATAMTVLLVMAGRQCCYLLCELQRLRVKSANGMLNAAVECFRLPRTSWLVIVTCFVLSFLTVHEHSNELWGTLERQGHVHFLVAFVTMLCVWRRTQFGWTLATTSSGPAPGDGLAYSVFFTYYRPLCLTLQERMTQYEQDNDVVLAVKKLIVLMPRSCYIEPELGVGGDEDIEVANHMDELKISRAGTRERKYTNTVYKIRNG
;
A
#
# COMPACT_ATOMS: atom_id res chain seq x y z
N MET A 1 -26.70 -17.12 5.64
CA MET A 1 -26.83 -15.83 6.35
C MET A 1 -26.56 -14.72 5.34
N ALA A 2 -27.60 -14.00 4.94
CA ALA A 2 -27.47 -12.86 4.03
C ALA A 2 -27.08 -11.63 4.85
N VAL A 3 -25.89 -11.09 4.60
CA VAL A 3 -25.45 -9.82 5.21
C VAL A 3 -25.94 -8.70 4.29
N SER A 4 -27.09 -8.12 4.62
CA SER A 4 -27.59 -6.90 4.02
C SER A 4 -26.79 -5.71 4.56
N VAL A 5 -25.80 -5.25 3.81
CA VAL A 5 -25.10 -3.99 4.10
C VAL A 5 -25.87 -2.86 3.42
N LEU A 6 -26.57 -2.05 4.21
CA LEU A 6 -27.22 -0.82 3.77
C LEU A 6 -26.12 0.24 3.55
N TRP A 7 -25.94 0.72 2.33
CA TRP A 7 -25.06 1.85 2.03
C TRP A 7 -25.95 3.04 1.66
N SER A 8 -26.06 4.02 2.54
CA SER A 8 -26.76 5.29 2.28
C SER A 8 -25.76 6.35 1.82
N GLY A 9 -25.85 6.78 0.57
CA GLY A 9 -25.15 7.97 0.08
C GLY A 9 -25.92 9.26 0.42
N ILE A 10 -25.19 10.34 0.71
CA ILE A 10 -25.72 11.65 1.13
C ILE A 10 -25.73 12.61 -0.04
N CYS A 11 -26.83 13.33 -0.27
CA CYS A 11 -26.85 14.55 -1.08
C CYS A 11 -27.15 15.76 -0.17
N VAL A 12 -26.42 16.87 -0.34
CA VAL A 12 -26.50 18.05 0.55
C VAL A 12 -27.23 19.22 -0.13
N LEU A 13 -28.18 19.80 0.60
CA LEU A 13 -29.02 20.94 0.20
C LEU A 13 -28.58 22.21 0.95
N LYS A 14 -28.41 23.35 0.25
CA LYS A 14 -27.99 24.65 0.83
C LYS A 14 -28.95 25.68 0.29
N LEU A 15 -29.84 26.12 1.17
CA LEU A 15 -30.74 27.23 0.89
C LEU A 15 -29.96 28.54 1.09
N GLY A 16 -29.70 29.20 -0.04
CA GLY A 16 -29.38 30.62 -0.16
C GLY A 16 -28.60 31.32 0.96
N GLN A 17 -27.26 31.30 0.90
CA GLN A 17 -26.44 32.48 1.20
C GLN A 17 -25.01 32.30 0.69
N LYS A 18 -24.49 33.33 0.01
CA LYS A 18 -23.08 33.45 -0.38
C LYS A 18 -22.22 33.59 0.88
N SER A 19 -21.54 32.52 1.28
CA SER A 19 -20.24 32.62 1.96
C SER A 19 -19.60 31.24 2.04
N ALA A 20 -18.31 31.21 1.73
CA ALA A 20 -17.44 30.06 1.86
C ALA A 20 -16.90 30.00 3.29
N ARG A 21 -17.07 28.86 3.97
CA ARG A 21 -16.12 28.24 4.91
C ARG A 21 -16.77 27.00 5.56
N LEU A 22 -16.63 25.86 4.91
CA LEU A 22 -16.69 24.57 5.61
C LEU A 22 -15.40 24.41 6.42
N ALA A 23 -15.54 24.05 7.69
CA ALA A 23 -14.49 23.84 8.68
C ALA A 23 -13.46 22.75 8.25
N PRO A 24 -12.24 22.74 8.81
CA PRO A 24 -11.06 22.10 8.21
C PRO A 24 -10.95 20.57 8.41
N CYS A 25 -12.04 19.87 8.73
CA CYS A 25 -12.00 18.43 9.06
C CYS A 25 -12.47 17.48 7.95
N LEU A 26 -13.05 17.99 6.86
CA LEU A 26 -13.42 17.18 5.70
C LEU A 26 -12.37 17.33 4.60
N ARG A 27 -11.51 16.32 4.48
CA ARG A 27 -10.57 16.23 3.36
C ARG A 27 -11.35 15.85 2.11
N GLU A 28 -11.52 16.78 1.19
CA GLU A 28 -11.93 16.49 -0.18
C GLU A 28 -10.81 15.71 -0.88
N GLU A 29 -10.97 14.39 -1.03
CA GLU A 29 -10.20 13.64 -2.03
C GLU A 29 -11.07 13.52 -3.28
N VAL A 30 -10.77 14.35 -4.28
CA VAL A 30 -11.40 14.28 -5.61
C VAL A 30 -10.69 13.19 -6.40
N TRP A 31 -11.33 12.03 -6.53
CA TRP A 31 -10.78 10.92 -7.31
C TRP A 31 -11.12 11.11 -8.80
N SER A 32 -10.12 11.43 -9.61
CA SER A 32 -10.26 11.45 -11.09
C SER A 32 -10.14 10.02 -11.62
N CYS A 33 -11.26 9.49 -12.12
CA CYS A 33 -11.43 8.09 -12.54
C CYS A 33 -10.56 7.65 -13.74
N SER A 34 -9.86 8.57 -14.41
CA SER A 34 -9.23 8.30 -15.70
C SER A 34 -7.80 7.76 -15.64
N SER A 35 -7.04 8.03 -14.57
CA SER A 35 -5.62 7.60 -14.48
C SER A 35 -5.44 6.16 -14.00
N TYR A 36 -6.34 5.65 -13.15
CA TYR A 36 -6.25 4.30 -12.59
C TYR A 36 -6.55 3.17 -13.60
N MET A 37 -7.31 3.45 -14.67
CA MET A 37 -7.69 2.43 -15.66
C MET A 37 -6.55 2.01 -16.59
N ALA A 38 -5.54 2.86 -16.81
CA ALA A 38 -4.44 2.58 -17.74
C ALA A 38 -3.38 1.63 -17.15
N ASP A 39 -3.17 1.65 -15.83
CA ASP A 39 -2.14 0.84 -15.18
C ASP A 39 -2.61 -0.59 -14.88
N CYS A 40 -3.90 -0.80 -14.58
CA CYS A 40 -4.42 -2.15 -14.28
C CYS A 40 -4.61 -3.04 -15.51
N ALA A 41 -5.05 -2.49 -16.66
CA ALA A 41 -5.24 -3.28 -17.88
C ALA A 41 -3.94 -3.83 -18.48
N ARG A 42 -2.78 -3.33 -18.05
CA ARG A 42 -1.46 -3.81 -18.46
C ARG A 42 -0.95 -4.98 -17.59
N SER A 43 -1.48 -5.14 -16.37
CA SER A 43 -1.03 -6.16 -15.42
C SER A 43 -1.61 -7.56 -15.67
N GLU A 44 -2.83 -7.65 -16.22
CA GLU A 44 -3.50 -8.96 -16.44
C GLU A 44 -2.94 -9.75 -17.64
N ARG A 45 -2.18 -9.13 -18.53
CA ARG A 45 -1.80 -9.77 -19.80
C ARG A 45 -0.48 -10.58 -19.78
N HIS A 46 0.22 -10.64 -18.64
CA HIS A 46 1.54 -11.29 -18.55
C HIS A 46 1.62 -12.55 -17.67
N ASP A 47 0.55 -12.94 -16.96
CA ASP A 47 0.59 -14.07 -16.02
C ASP A 47 -0.12 -15.34 -16.55
N ALA A 48 0.21 -15.75 -17.77
CA ALA A 48 -0.12 -17.08 -18.27
C ALA A 48 1.17 -17.85 -18.60
N GLY A 49 1.61 -18.71 -17.68
CA GLY A 49 2.43 -19.88 -18.06
C GLY A 49 3.85 -20.00 -17.50
N MET A 50 4.16 -19.53 -16.29
CA MET A 50 5.37 -19.98 -15.60
C MET A 50 5.06 -20.43 -14.17
N GLY A 51 5.06 -21.75 -13.95
CA GLY A 51 5.03 -22.32 -12.61
C GLY A 51 6.23 -21.82 -11.78
N PRO A 52 6.14 -21.85 -10.44
CA PRO A 52 7.19 -21.32 -9.57
C PRO A 52 8.42 -22.22 -9.64
N ALA A 53 9.28 -22.01 -10.63
CA ALA A 53 10.65 -22.48 -10.58
C ALA A 53 11.28 -21.85 -9.34
N ARG A 54 11.44 -22.67 -8.29
CA ARG A 54 11.89 -22.22 -6.96
C ARG A 54 13.20 -21.46 -7.12
N PRO A 55 13.24 -20.13 -6.92
CA PRO A 55 14.46 -19.34 -7.09
C PRO A 55 15.60 -19.87 -6.22
N HIS A 56 15.27 -20.49 -5.09
CA HIS A 56 16.20 -21.15 -4.19
C HIS A 56 17.16 -22.15 -4.86
N ALA A 57 16.72 -22.94 -5.84
CA ALA A 57 17.60 -23.92 -6.49
C ALA A 57 18.67 -23.26 -7.36
N PHE A 58 18.30 -22.21 -8.10
CA PHE A 58 19.22 -21.42 -8.92
C PHE A 58 20.23 -20.65 -8.06
N PHE A 59 19.76 -20.07 -6.95
CA PHE A 59 20.63 -19.37 -6.00
C PHE A 59 21.60 -20.30 -5.27
N VAL A 60 21.13 -21.47 -4.82
CA VAL A 60 22.00 -22.48 -4.20
C VAL A 60 23.06 -22.97 -5.20
N GLY A 61 22.68 -23.18 -6.46
CA GLY A 61 23.64 -23.53 -7.53
C GLY A 61 24.73 -22.47 -7.73
N LEU A 62 24.36 -21.19 -7.81
CA LEU A 62 25.33 -20.09 -7.96
C LEU A 62 26.27 -19.95 -6.75
N VAL A 63 25.75 -20.10 -5.53
CA VAL A 63 26.57 -20.04 -4.30
C VAL A 63 27.54 -21.22 -4.23
N ILE A 64 27.10 -22.43 -4.60
CA ILE A 64 27.97 -23.61 -4.65
C ILE A 64 29.05 -23.45 -5.71
N ILE A 65 28.71 -22.99 -6.92
CA ILE A 65 29.70 -22.75 -7.98
C ILE A 65 30.72 -21.70 -7.53
N PHE A 66 30.27 -20.60 -6.92
CA PHE A 66 31.15 -19.56 -6.40
C PHE A 66 32.07 -20.09 -5.29
N ALA A 67 31.53 -20.87 -4.34
CA ALA A 67 32.32 -21.50 -3.27
C ALA A 67 33.37 -22.47 -3.83
N LEU A 68 33.01 -23.28 -4.83
CA LEU A 68 33.93 -24.20 -5.50
C LEU A 68 35.05 -23.42 -6.20
N VAL A 69 34.73 -22.36 -6.94
CA VAL A 69 35.73 -21.50 -7.61
C VAL A 69 36.70 -20.89 -6.59
N LEU A 70 36.23 -20.46 -5.42
CA LEU A 70 37.10 -19.93 -4.37
C LEU A 70 38.02 -20.99 -3.76
N ILE A 71 37.50 -22.20 -3.51
CA ILE A 71 38.27 -23.31 -2.94
C ILE A 71 39.38 -23.76 -3.90
N PHE A 72 39.12 -23.79 -5.21
CA PHE A 72 40.09 -24.27 -6.20
C PHE A 72 41.15 -23.24 -6.63
N THR A 73 40.96 -21.95 -6.36
CA THR A 73 41.81 -20.89 -6.94
C THR A 73 42.74 -20.18 -5.96
N LYS A 74 42.53 -20.30 -4.64
CA LYS A 74 43.28 -19.49 -3.66
C LYS A 74 43.76 -20.26 -2.44
N PRO A 75 44.86 -19.83 -1.80
CA PRO A 75 45.30 -20.37 -0.52
C PRO A 75 44.27 -20.06 0.59
N PRO A 76 44.16 -20.91 1.62
CA PRO A 76 43.09 -20.86 2.63
C PRO A 76 43.01 -19.53 3.40
N LYS A 77 44.14 -18.82 3.56
CA LYS A 77 44.21 -17.51 4.22
C LYS A 77 43.53 -16.42 3.39
N GLU A 78 43.82 -16.36 2.09
CA GLU A 78 43.21 -15.37 1.18
C GLU A 78 41.71 -15.62 0.96
N ILE A 79 41.27 -16.88 1.03
CA ILE A 79 39.85 -17.24 0.96
C ILE A 79 39.08 -16.63 2.14
N GLY A 80 39.62 -16.73 3.36
CA GLY A 80 38.97 -16.17 4.56
C GLY A 80 38.75 -14.66 4.46
N VAL A 81 39.79 -13.91 4.06
CA VAL A 81 39.72 -12.45 3.89
C VAL A 81 38.74 -12.06 2.79
N GLN A 82 38.72 -12.80 1.66
CA GLN A 82 37.80 -12.52 0.56
C GLN A 82 36.33 -12.82 0.94
N VAL A 83 36.07 -13.91 1.67
CA VAL A 83 34.73 -14.22 2.18
C VAL A 83 34.27 -13.17 3.20
N ALA A 84 35.15 -12.73 4.10
CA ALA A 84 34.85 -11.68 5.05
C ALA A 84 34.51 -10.34 4.34
N ALA A 85 35.28 -9.95 3.32
CA ALA A 85 35.06 -8.74 2.54
C ALA A 85 33.75 -8.77 1.74
N THR A 86 33.43 -9.91 1.12
CA THR A 86 32.15 -10.10 0.41
C THR A 86 30.96 -10.08 1.37
N ALA A 87 31.05 -10.74 2.53
CA ALA A 87 30.02 -10.70 3.56
C ALA A 87 29.76 -9.27 4.06
N MET A 88 30.81 -8.49 4.35
CA MET A 88 30.70 -7.08 4.75
C MET A 88 30.04 -6.23 3.66
N THR A 89 30.39 -6.47 2.40
CA THR A 89 29.79 -5.77 1.25
C THR A 89 28.28 -6.02 1.18
N VAL A 90 27.85 -7.28 1.34
CA VAL A 90 26.42 -7.65 1.35
C VAL A 90 25.70 -7.04 2.55
N LEU A 91 26.30 -7.08 3.74
CA LEU A 91 25.72 -6.47 4.95
C LEU A 91 25.55 -4.95 4.80
N LEU A 92 26.53 -4.26 4.22
CA LEU A 92 26.46 -2.82 3.97
C LEU A 92 25.32 -2.47 3.01
N VAL A 93 25.17 -3.25 1.93
CA VAL A 93 24.07 -3.10 0.97
C VAL A 93 22.71 -3.28 1.64
N MET A 94 22.57 -4.30 2.50
CA MET A 94 21.34 -4.54 3.25
C MET A 94 21.03 -3.41 4.24
N ALA A 95 22.05 -2.90 4.96
CA ALA A 95 21.90 -1.76 5.86
C ALA A 95 21.49 -0.49 5.11
N GLY A 96 22.16 -0.19 3.98
CA GLY A 96 21.82 0.95 3.13
C GLY A 96 20.37 0.91 2.65
N ARG A 97 19.88 -0.26 2.25
CA ARG A 97 18.46 -0.45 1.90
C ARG A 97 17.52 -0.16 3.07
N GLN A 98 17.81 -0.66 4.27
CA GLN A 98 16.97 -0.41 5.43
C GLN A 98 16.94 1.09 5.81
N CYS A 99 18.08 1.77 5.68
CA CYS A 99 18.14 3.22 5.83
C CYS A 99 17.26 3.94 4.79
N CYS A 100 17.27 3.51 3.53
CA CYS A 100 16.39 4.07 2.51
C CYS A 100 14.90 3.89 2.85
N TYR A 101 14.48 2.72 3.35
CA TYR A 101 13.10 2.51 3.80
C TYR A 101 12.75 3.38 4.99
N LEU A 102 13.65 3.49 5.96
CA LEU A 102 13.45 4.36 7.11
C LEU A 102 13.27 5.82 6.65
N LEU A 103 14.07 6.30 5.71
CA LEU A 103 13.92 7.65 5.15
C LEU A 103 12.56 7.85 4.47
N CYS A 104 12.10 6.87 3.67
CA CYS A 104 10.77 6.93 3.06
C CYS A 104 9.65 6.94 4.11
N GLU A 105 9.77 6.15 5.17
CA GLU A 105 8.75 6.09 6.22
C GLU A 105 8.75 7.36 7.08
N LEU A 106 9.93 7.91 7.39
CA LEU A 106 10.09 9.19 8.07
C LEU A 106 9.49 10.36 7.27
N GLN A 107 9.53 10.30 5.93
CA GLN A 107 8.85 11.28 5.07
C GLN A 107 7.32 11.15 5.11
N ARG A 108 6.79 9.95 5.30
CA ARG A 108 5.33 9.69 5.39
C ARG A 108 4.73 10.06 6.74
N LEU A 109 5.53 10.11 7.80
CA LEU A 109 5.07 10.51 9.12
C LEU A 109 4.56 11.96 9.12
N ARG A 110 3.24 12.09 9.21
CA ARG A 110 2.54 13.39 9.24
C ARG A 110 2.84 14.20 10.51
N VAL A 111 3.18 13.53 11.61
CA VAL A 111 3.56 14.13 12.89
C VAL A 111 4.89 13.52 13.33
N LYS A 112 5.94 14.35 13.40
CA LYS A 112 7.27 13.93 13.82
C LYS A 112 7.34 13.89 15.35
N SER A 113 6.75 12.85 15.95
CA SER A 113 6.95 12.55 17.37
C SER A 113 8.11 11.57 17.56
N ALA A 114 8.86 11.70 18.66
CA ALA A 114 9.98 10.81 18.95
C ALA A 114 9.55 9.34 19.02
N ASN A 115 8.38 9.06 19.64
CA ASN A 115 7.82 7.72 19.69
C ASN A 115 7.38 7.21 18.30
N GLY A 116 6.84 8.08 17.45
CA GLY A 116 6.48 7.71 16.07
C GLY A 116 7.71 7.34 15.23
N MET A 117 8.80 8.11 15.38
CA MET A 117 10.07 7.81 14.71
C MET A 117 10.70 6.50 15.20
N LEU A 118 10.69 6.24 16.51
CA LEU A 118 11.18 4.99 17.08
C LEU A 118 10.36 3.79 16.60
N ASN A 119 9.03 3.90 16.60
CA ASN A 119 8.17 2.83 16.10
C ASN A 119 8.39 2.56 14.60
N ALA A 120 8.53 3.61 13.78
CA ALA A 120 8.85 3.45 12.37
C ALA A 120 10.22 2.77 12.15
N ALA A 121 11.22 3.12 12.96
CA ALA A 121 12.52 2.46 12.94
C ALA A 121 12.40 0.98 13.34
N VAL A 122 11.73 0.67 14.45
CA VAL A 122 11.54 -0.71 14.91
C VAL A 122 10.84 -1.56 13.85
N GLU A 123 9.81 -1.04 13.20
CA GLU A 123 9.11 -1.76 12.13
C GLU A 123 9.97 -1.95 10.88
N CYS A 124 10.76 -0.95 10.46
CA CYS A 124 11.70 -1.08 9.35
C CYS A 124 12.79 -2.14 9.62
N PHE A 125 13.25 -2.26 10.87
CA PHE A 125 14.26 -3.22 11.28
C PHE A 125 13.70 -4.56 11.80
N ARG A 126 12.39 -4.79 11.64
CA ARG A 126 11.72 -6.01 12.11
C ARG A 126 12.00 -7.20 11.19
N LEU A 127 13.22 -7.72 11.28
CA LEU A 127 13.64 -8.94 10.61
C LEU A 127 13.31 -10.19 11.47
N PRO A 128 13.08 -11.36 10.85
CA PRO A 128 12.95 -12.61 11.59
C PRO A 128 14.17 -12.86 12.49
N ARG A 129 13.96 -13.44 13.68
CA ARG A 129 15.05 -13.72 14.65
C ARG A 129 16.20 -14.51 14.02
N THR A 130 15.90 -15.45 13.12
CA THR A 130 16.87 -16.24 12.38
C THR A 130 17.76 -15.38 11.47
N SER A 131 17.18 -14.36 10.81
CA SER A 131 17.95 -13.43 9.98
C SER A 131 18.89 -12.56 10.80
N TRP A 132 18.45 -12.11 11.99
CA TRP A 132 19.32 -11.37 12.92
C TRP A 132 20.50 -12.21 13.40
N LEU A 133 20.28 -13.48 13.75
CA LEU A 133 21.36 -14.38 14.13
C LEU A 133 22.40 -14.54 13.02
N VAL A 134 21.97 -14.73 11.77
CA VAL A 134 22.87 -14.84 10.60
C VAL A 134 23.64 -13.53 10.37
N ILE A 135 22.98 -12.38 10.47
CA ILE A 135 23.63 -11.08 10.30
C ILE A 135 24.70 -10.86 11.36
N VAL A 136 24.38 -11.14 12.63
CA VAL A 136 25.32 -10.98 13.75
C VAL A 136 26.49 -11.94 13.64
N THR A 137 26.24 -13.22 13.31
CA THR A 137 27.34 -14.18 13.14
C THR A 137 28.24 -13.81 11.97
N CYS A 138 27.69 -13.43 10.82
CA CYS A 138 28.48 -12.94 9.69
C CYS A 138 29.27 -11.68 10.05
N PHE A 139 28.66 -10.73 10.77
CA PHE A 139 29.33 -9.52 11.20
C PHE A 139 30.50 -9.80 12.15
N VAL A 140 30.29 -10.64 13.17
CA VAL A 140 31.32 -11.02 14.14
C VAL A 140 32.46 -11.77 13.45
N LEU A 141 32.15 -12.75 12.59
CA LEU A 141 33.17 -13.50 11.86
C LEU A 141 33.98 -12.58 10.94
N SER A 142 33.31 -11.71 10.17
CA SER A 142 34.00 -10.72 9.34
C SER A 142 34.85 -9.76 10.16
N PHE A 143 34.37 -9.30 11.31
CA PHE A 143 35.11 -8.40 12.19
C PHE A 143 36.37 -9.06 12.76
N LEU A 144 36.27 -10.31 13.22
CA LEU A 144 37.41 -11.07 13.71
C LEU A 144 38.46 -11.28 12.61
N THR A 145 38.04 -11.61 11.39
CA THR A 145 38.94 -11.75 10.24
C THR A 145 39.62 -10.43 9.87
N VAL A 146 38.89 -9.30 9.90
CA VAL A 146 39.46 -7.96 9.65
C VAL A 146 40.49 -7.59 10.71
N HIS A 147 40.21 -7.87 11.97
CA HIS A 147 41.11 -7.54 13.08
C HIS A 147 42.42 -8.33 12.99
N GLU A 148 42.36 -9.59 12.59
CA GLU A 148 43.54 -10.46 12.48
C GLU A 148 44.39 -10.15 11.23
N HIS A 149 43.76 -9.73 10.11
CA HIS A 149 44.41 -9.56 8.81
C HIS A 149 44.09 -8.21 8.13
N SER A 150 44.19 -7.09 8.86
CA SER A 150 43.75 -5.77 8.39
C SER A 150 44.44 -5.29 7.11
N ASN A 151 45.75 -5.54 6.99
CA ASN A 151 46.56 -5.08 5.85
C ASN A 151 46.22 -5.85 4.56
N GLU A 152 45.91 -7.14 4.69
CA GLU A 152 45.52 -7.99 3.55
C GLU A 152 44.12 -7.64 3.04
N LEU A 153 43.23 -7.19 3.92
CA LEU A 153 41.89 -6.76 3.55
C LEU A 153 41.92 -5.49 2.70
N TRP A 154 42.71 -4.49 3.08
CA TRP A 154 42.85 -3.27 2.29
C TRP A 154 43.47 -3.56 0.91
N GLY A 155 44.51 -4.40 0.87
CA GLY A 155 45.10 -4.84 -0.39
C GLY A 155 44.12 -5.63 -1.27
N THR A 156 43.24 -6.42 -0.67
CA THR A 156 42.18 -7.15 -1.40
C THR A 156 41.12 -6.19 -1.95
N LEU A 157 40.71 -5.19 -1.18
CA LEU A 157 39.74 -4.19 -1.61
C LEU A 157 40.28 -3.31 -2.74
N GLU A 158 41.55 -2.92 -2.66
CA GLU A 158 42.22 -2.14 -3.70
C GLU A 158 42.38 -2.96 -4.99
N ARG A 159 42.78 -4.24 -4.87
CA ARG A 159 43.02 -5.11 -6.03
C ARG A 159 41.73 -5.64 -6.68
N GLN A 160 40.68 -5.88 -5.89
CA GLN A 160 39.43 -6.53 -6.32
C GLN A 160 38.18 -5.67 -6.12
N GLY A 161 38.33 -4.35 -5.92
CA GLY A 161 37.22 -3.45 -5.65
C GLY A 161 36.10 -3.49 -6.70
N HIS A 162 36.45 -3.72 -7.97
CA HIS A 162 35.48 -3.89 -9.06
C HIS A 162 34.60 -5.14 -8.89
N VAL A 163 35.14 -6.25 -8.36
CA VAL A 163 34.37 -7.47 -8.07
C VAL A 163 33.41 -7.21 -6.91
N HIS A 164 33.87 -6.54 -5.85
CA HIS A 164 33.02 -6.18 -4.72
C HIS A 164 31.92 -5.19 -5.12
N PHE A 165 32.21 -4.23 -5.99
CA PHE A 165 31.21 -3.32 -6.55
C PHE A 165 30.17 -4.08 -7.37
N LEU A 166 30.60 -5.02 -8.23
CA LEU A 166 29.68 -5.86 -8.99
C LEU A 166 28.80 -6.71 -8.07
N VAL A 167 29.37 -7.32 -7.03
CA VAL A 167 28.62 -8.08 -6.02
C VAL A 167 27.61 -7.18 -5.29
N ALA A 168 28.00 -5.96 -4.91
CA ALA A 168 27.10 -4.99 -4.29
C ALA A 168 25.94 -4.61 -5.22
N PHE A 169 26.25 -4.33 -6.49
CA PHE A 169 25.27 -3.96 -7.50
C PHE A 169 24.28 -5.10 -7.80
N VAL A 170 24.79 -6.32 -8.01
CA VAL A 170 23.96 -7.52 -8.20
C VAL A 170 23.11 -7.78 -6.96
N THR A 171 23.67 -7.66 -5.76
CA THR A 171 22.93 -7.81 -4.50
C THR A 171 21.81 -6.77 -4.41
N MET A 172 22.08 -5.51 -4.73
CA MET A 172 21.05 -4.45 -4.78
C MET A 172 19.94 -4.78 -5.79
N LEU A 173 20.28 -5.21 -7.00
CA LEU A 173 19.29 -5.61 -8.00
C LEU A 173 18.47 -6.82 -7.57
N CYS A 174 19.11 -7.85 -7.01
CA CYS A 174 18.44 -9.06 -6.51
C CYS A 174 17.48 -8.72 -5.37
N VAL A 175 17.92 -7.87 -4.45
CA VAL A 175 17.13 -7.44 -3.31
C VAL A 175 15.97 -6.54 -3.76
N TRP A 176 16.20 -5.62 -4.70
CA TRP A 176 15.17 -4.80 -5.32
C TRP A 176 14.12 -5.66 -6.04
N ARG A 177 14.56 -6.62 -6.87
CA ARG A 177 13.64 -7.54 -7.56
C ARG A 177 12.87 -8.44 -6.59
N ARG A 178 13.51 -8.91 -5.52
CA ARG A 178 12.84 -9.69 -4.46
C ARG A 178 11.82 -8.85 -3.70
N THR A 179 11.97 -7.54 -3.59
CA THR A 179 10.90 -6.70 -3.01
C THR A 179 9.69 -6.71 -3.90
N GLN A 180 9.84 -6.44 -5.20
CA GLN A 180 8.73 -6.48 -6.16
C GLN A 180 7.98 -7.82 -6.11
N PHE A 181 8.73 -8.94 -6.13
CA PHE A 181 8.15 -10.28 -5.98
C PHE A 181 7.63 -10.60 -4.58
N GLY A 182 8.21 -10.01 -3.54
CA GLY A 182 7.78 -10.19 -2.16
C GLY A 182 6.50 -9.43 -1.86
N TRP A 183 6.29 -8.27 -2.48
CA TRP A 183 5.03 -7.53 -2.44
C TRP A 183 3.92 -8.29 -3.17
N THR A 184 4.18 -8.79 -4.38
CA THR A 184 3.20 -9.61 -5.11
C THR A 184 2.96 -10.99 -4.47
N LEU A 185 3.98 -11.59 -3.85
CA LEU A 185 3.81 -12.82 -3.10
C LEU A 185 3.14 -12.58 -1.75
N ALA A 186 3.38 -11.46 -1.08
CA ALA A 186 2.67 -11.08 0.14
C ALA A 186 1.18 -10.86 -0.16
N THR A 187 0.83 -10.11 -1.20
CA THR A 187 -0.58 -9.91 -1.60
C THR A 187 -1.28 -11.19 -2.06
N THR A 188 -0.55 -12.19 -2.54
CA THR A 188 -1.13 -13.50 -2.90
C THR A 188 -1.13 -14.49 -1.73
N SER A 189 -0.20 -14.40 -0.78
CA SER A 189 -0.10 -15.30 0.38
C SER A 189 -0.92 -14.84 1.59
N SER A 190 -1.16 -13.54 1.76
CA SER A 190 -2.11 -13.00 2.75
C SER A 190 -3.54 -12.89 2.20
N GLY A 191 -3.77 -13.31 0.95
CA GLY A 191 -4.99 -13.03 0.20
C GLY A 191 -5.06 -11.55 -0.23
N PRO A 192 -5.94 -11.23 -1.20
CA PRO A 192 -6.19 -9.85 -1.60
C PRO A 192 -6.56 -9.03 -0.36
N ALA A 193 -6.00 -7.81 -0.25
CA ALA A 193 -6.34 -6.94 0.86
C ALA A 193 -7.87 -6.76 0.86
N PRO A 194 -8.57 -7.04 1.97
CA PRO A 194 -10.04 -7.04 1.99
C PRO A 194 -10.63 -5.69 1.57
N GLY A 195 -9.88 -4.60 1.77
CA GLY A 195 -10.24 -3.26 1.32
C GLY A 195 -10.34 -3.13 -0.21
N ASP A 196 -9.43 -3.74 -0.97
CA ASP A 196 -9.43 -3.63 -2.44
C ASP A 196 -10.64 -4.35 -3.04
N GLY A 197 -10.90 -5.57 -2.55
CA GLY A 197 -12.08 -6.34 -2.95
C GLY A 197 -13.38 -5.63 -2.58
N LEU A 198 -13.44 -5.05 -1.38
CA LEU A 198 -14.62 -4.28 -0.94
C LEU A 198 -14.82 -3.03 -1.80
N ALA A 199 -13.77 -2.24 -2.05
CA ALA A 199 -13.85 -1.04 -2.88
C ALA A 199 -14.33 -1.36 -4.29
N TYR A 200 -13.78 -2.41 -4.91
CA TYR A 200 -14.21 -2.89 -6.22
C TYR A 200 -15.68 -3.33 -6.19
N SER A 201 -16.05 -4.14 -5.20
CA SER A 201 -17.43 -4.62 -5.07
C SER A 201 -18.42 -3.47 -4.95
N VAL A 202 -18.16 -2.46 -4.10
CA VAL A 202 -19.06 -1.32 -3.89
C VAL A 202 -19.11 -0.44 -5.15
N PHE A 203 -17.96 -0.21 -5.81
CA PHE A 203 -17.94 0.57 -7.05
C PHE A 203 -18.80 -0.05 -8.15
N PHE A 204 -18.58 -1.33 -8.47
CA PHE A 204 -19.32 -1.98 -9.56
C PHE A 204 -20.79 -2.25 -9.18
N THR A 205 -21.06 -2.55 -7.92
CA THR A 205 -22.42 -2.92 -7.50
C THR A 205 -23.30 -1.72 -7.17
N TYR A 206 -22.76 -0.65 -6.59
CA TYR A 206 -23.54 0.48 -6.10
C TYR A 206 -23.25 1.77 -6.87
N TYR A 207 -21.99 2.23 -6.90
CA TYR A 207 -21.69 3.56 -7.46
C TYR A 207 -21.83 3.63 -8.98
N ARG A 208 -21.33 2.65 -9.72
CA ARG A 208 -21.38 2.65 -11.19
C ARG A 208 -22.80 2.86 -11.75
N PRO A 209 -23.82 2.07 -11.37
CA PRO A 209 -25.18 2.30 -11.87
C PRO A 209 -25.78 3.61 -11.34
N LEU A 210 -25.47 3.99 -10.10
CA LEU A 210 -26.00 5.20 -9.48
C LEU A 210 -25.49 6.47 -10.18
N CYS A 211 -24.19 6.56 -10.43
CA CYS A 211 -23.54 7.73 -11.02
C CYS A 211 -24.05 8.05 -12.44
N LEU A 212 -24.49 7.05 -13.19
CA LEU A 212 -25.03 7.25 -14.54
C LEU A 212 -26.37 8.00 -14.56
N THR A 213 -27.16 7.92 -13.48
CA THR A 213 -28.51 8.50 -13.38
C THR A 213 -28.62 9.61 -12.32
N LEU A 214 -27.53 9.87 -11.59
CA LEU A 214 -27.55 10.75 -10.43
C LEU A 214 -27.94 12.19 -10.78
N GLN A 215 -27.42 12.74 -11.88
CA GLN A 215 -27.67 14.13 -12.27
C GLN A 215 -29.14 14.37 -12.65
N GLU A 216 -29.74 13.45 -13.40
CA GLU A 216 -31.16 13.50 -13.77
C GLU A 216 -32.03 13.41 -12.52
N ARG A 217 -31.76 12.43 -11.63
CA ARG A 217 -32.51 12.28 -10.38
C ARG A 217 -32.37 13.48 -9.45
N MET A 218 -31.19 14.12 -9.38
CA MET A 218 -31.01 15.36 -8.61
C MET A 218 -31.85 16.50 -9.19
N THR A 219 -31.90 16.63 -10.50
CA THR A 219 -32.69 17.68 -11.18
C THR A 219 -34.19 17.46 -10.98
N GLN A 220 -34.63 16.20 -11.04
CA GLN A 220 -36.02 15.83 -10.77
C GLN A 220 -36.39 16.11 -9.31
N TYR A 221 -35.52 15.76 -8.36
CA TYR A 221 -35.73 16.07 -6.94
C TYR A 221 -35.87 17.58 -6.68
N GLU A 222 -35.05 18.41 -7.33
CA GLU A 222 -35.14 19.88 -7.25
C GLU A 222 -36.50 20.39 -7.74
N GLN A 223 -37.02 19.83 -8.84
CA GLN A 223 -38.32 20.18 -9.41
C GLN A 223 -39.49 19.73 -8.51
N ASP A 224 -39.45 18.49 -8.03
CA ASP A 224 -40.55 17.88 -7.27
C ASP A 224 -40.72 18.49 -5.88
N ASN A 225 -39.63 18.99 -5.29
CA ASN A 225 -39.63 19.54 -3.93
C ASN A 225 -39.50 21.07 -3.88
N ASP A 226 -39.43 21.75 -5.05
CA ASP A 226 -39.21 23.21 -5.16
C ASP A 226 -38.00 23.71 -4.35
N VAL A 227 -36.88 22.99 -4.48
CA VAL A 227 -35.64 23.26 -3.74
C VAL A 227 -34.43 23.22 -4.67
N VAL A 228 -33.37 23.93 -4.30
CA VAL A 228 -32.09 23.89 -5.03
C VAL A 228 -31.04 23.20 -4.17
N LEU A 229 -30.40 22.15 -4.70
CA LEU A 229 -29.32 21.44 -4.04
C LEU A 229 -28.07 22.32 -3.97
N ALA A 230 -27.39 22.32 -2.81
CA ALA A 230 -26.14 23.05 -2.62
C ALA A 230 -25.06 22.61 -3.60
N VAL A 231 -24.99 21.28 -3.70
CA VAL A 231 -23.88 20.54 -4.25
C VAL A 231 -24.49 19.42 -5.05
N LYS A 232 -24.29 19.49 -6.37
CA LYS A 232 -24.74 18.46 -7.32
C LYS A 232 -23.73 17.31 -7.36
N LYS A 233 -23.42 16.73 -6.20
CA LYS A 233 -22.51 15.59 -6.03
C LYS A 233 -23.04 14.65 -4.95
N LEU A 234 -22.74 13.36 -5.10
CA LEU A 234 -22.91 12.36 -4.04
C LEU A 234 -21.76 12.49 -3.03
N ILE A 235 -22.10 12.69 -1.77
CA ILE A 235 -21.14 12.72 -0.67
C ILE A 235 -21.16 11.37 0.04
N VAL A 236 -19.98 10.77 0.19
CA VAL A 236 -19.78 9.48 0.84
C VAL A 236 -18.96 9.70 2.09
N LEU A 237 -19.51 9.33 3.25
CA LEU A 237 -18.79 9.38 4.53
C LEU A 237 -18.00 8.09 4.73
N MET A 238 -16.71 8.23 5.05
CA MET A 238 -15.82 7.11 5.36
C MET A 238 -15.13 7.39 6.71
N PRO A 239 -15.80 7.10 7.84
CA PRO A 239 -15.24 7.35 9.16
C PRO A 239 -14.05 6.42 9.41
N ARG A 240 -12.94 6.97 9.93
CA ARG A 240 -11.73 6.19 10.25
C ARG A 240 -11.96 5.18 11.38
N SER A 241 -12.95 5.41 12.22
CA SER A 241 -13.38 4.47 13.27
C SER A 241 -14.06 3.23 12.71
N CYS A 242 -14.44 3.22 11.43
CA CYS A 242 -15.31 2.21 10.81
C CYS A 242 -16.66 2.04 11.53
N TYR A 243 -17.02 2.96 12.42
CA TYR A 243 -18.32 3.01 13.09
C TYR A 243 -19.30 3.77 12.21
N ILE A 244 -20.40 3.13 11.87
CA ILE A 244 -21.47 3.70 11.04
C ILE A 244 -22.73 3.74 11.89
N GLU A 245 -23.21 4.95 12.16
CA GLU A 245 -24.48 5.17 12.81
C GLU A 245 -25.61 4.90 11.80
N PRO A 246 -26.71 4.23 12.20
CA PRO A 246 -27.76 3.84 11.27
C PRO A 246 -28.51 5.03 10.65
N GLU A 247 -28.58 6.14 11.38
CA GLU A 247 -29.22 7.38 10.95
C GLU A 247 -28.32 8.56 11.28
N LEU A 248 -28.10 9.44 10.30
CA LEU A 248 -27.32 10.66 10.50
C LEU A 248 -28.18 11.71 11.20
N GLY A 249 -27.61 12.37 12.21
CA GLY A 249 -28.29 13.37 13.05
C GLY A 249 -28.84 12.80 14.38
N VAL A 250 -28.92 11.47 14.53
CA VAL A 250 -29.35 10.81 15.77
C VAL A 250 -28.12 10.52 16.63
N GLY A 251 -27.66 11.49 17.43
CA GLY A 251 -26.52 11.26 18.33
C GLY A 251 -25.64 12.46 18.72
N GLY A 252 -25.92 13.67 18.21
CA GLY A 252 -25.22 14.88 18.65
C GLY A 252 -24.91 15.92 17.57
N ASP A 253 -25.10 15.60 16.29
CA ASP A 253 -24.98 16.57 15.20
C ASP A 253 -26.32 17.27 14.95
N GLU A 254 -26.67 18.24 15.80
CA GLU A 254 -27.89 19.07 15.67
C GLU A 254 -27.93 19.88 14.36
N ASP A 255 -26.80 19.99 13.68
CA ASP A 255 -26.67 20.72 12.42
C ASP A 255 -27.13 19.93 11.18
N ILE A 256 -27.37 18.61 11.30
CA ILE A 256 -27.75 17.74 10.18
C ILE A 256 -29.17 17.23 10.37
N GLU A 257 -30.05 17.60 9.43
CA GLU A 257 -31.45 17.15 9.42
C GLU A 257 -31.78 16.41 8.14
N VAL A 258 -32.57 15.34 8.25
CA VAL A 258 -33.12 14.64 7.07
C VAL A 258 -34.15 15.56 6.41
N ALA A 259 -33.93 15.90 5.14
CA ALA A 259 -34.87 16.72 4.37
C ALA A 259 -35.95 15.84 3.72
N ASN A 260 -35.54 14.95 2.83
CA ASN A 260 -36.41 13.98 2.15
C ASN A 260 -35.54 12.90 1.44
N HIS A 261 -36.18 11.91 0.82
CA HIS A 261 -35.51 10.91 -0.03
C HIS A 261 -35.66 11.24 -1.51
N MET A 262 -34.64 10.91 -2.30
CA MET A 262 -34.74 10.93 -3.77
C MET A 262 -35.48 9.68 -4.27
N ASP A 263 -36.15 9.81 -5.41
CA ASP A 263 -36.86 8.72 -6.08
C ASP A 263 -36.03 7.44 -6.21
N GLU A 264 -36.62 6.29 -5.86
CA GLU A 264 -35.93 5.00 -5.87
C GLU A 264 -35.43 4.64 -7.28
N LEU A 265 -34.13 4.35 -7.40
CA LEU A 265 -33.60 3.73 -8.61
C LEU A 265 -33.85 2.22 -8.54
N LYS A 266 -34.59 1.67 -9.51
CA LYS A 266 -34.90 0.23 -9.58
C LYS A 266 -34.11 -0.43 -10.71
N ILE A 267 -33.27 -1.41 -10.39
CA ILE A 267 -32.46 -2.14 -11.37
C ILE A 267 -32.53 -3.63 -11.10
N SER A 268 -32.87 -4.42 -12.12
CA SER A 268 -32.80 -5.88 -12.04
C SER A 268 -31.37 -6.36 -12.28
N ARG A 269 -30.76 -7.08 -11.33
CA ARG A 269 -29.39 -7.62 -11.44
C ARG A 269 -29.18 -8.82 -10.52
N ALA A 270 -28.25 -9.70 -10.90
CA ALA A 270 -27.80 -10.85 -10.09
C ALA A 270 -28.97 -11.76 -9.65
N GLY A 271 -29.92 -12.01 -10.55
CA GLY A 271 -31.11 -12.82 -10.27
C GLY A 271 -32.17 -12.14 -9.40
N THR A 272 -31.92 -10.93 -8.89
CA THR A 272 -32.91 -10.14 -8.15
C THR A 272 -33.61 -9.17 -9.10
N ARG A 273 -34.94 -9.28 -9.18
CA ARG A 273 -35.78 -8.33 -9.91
C ARG A 273 -35.93 -7.04 -9.10
N GLU A 274 -35.84 -5.91 -9.78
CA GLU A 274 -36.14 -4.58 -9.23
C GLU A 274 -35.43 -4.25 -7.90
N ARG A 275 -34.10 -4.46 -7.83
CA ARG A 275 -33.33 -4.01 -6.68
C ARG A 275 -33.41 -2.50 -6.56
N LYS A 276 -33.87 -2.03 -5.40
CA LYS A 276 -34.08 -0.61 -5.08
C LYS A 276 -32.81 0.01 -4.51
N TYR A 277 -32.45 1.19 -4.99
CA TYR A 277 -31.39 2.03 -4.43
C TYR A 277 -32.01 3.36 -3.97
N THR A 278 -31.87 3.64 -2.68
CA THR A 278 -32.38 4.84 -2.02
C THR A 278 -31.23 5.79 -1.71
N ASN A 279 -31.49 7.09 -1.88
CA ASN A 279 -30.56 8.16 -1.52
C ASN A 279 -31.32 9.17 -0.67
N THR A 280 -30.69 9.61 0.42
CA THR A 280 -31.29 10.56 1.37
C THR A 280 -30.66 11.92 1.17
N VAL A 281 -31.51 12.94 1.15
CA VAL A 281 -31.10 14.34 1.06
C VAL A 281 -31.15 14.94 2.45
N TYR A 282 -30.07 15.62 2.83
CA TYR A 282 -29.92 16.24 4.13
C TYR A 282 -29.83 17.76 4.01
N LYS A 283 -30.43 18.44 4.97
CA LYS A 283 -30.31 19.87 5.20
C LYS A 283 -29.26 20.10 6.27
N ILE A 284 -28.31 21.00 5.99
CA ILE A 284 -27.27 21.38 6.95
C ILE A 284 -27.53 22.81 7.39
N ARG A 285 -27.72 23.03 8.69
CA ARG A 285 -28.15 24.34 9.25
C ARG A 285 -27.02 25.39 9.30
N ASN A 286 -25.75 24.98 9.39
CA ASN A 286 -24.59 25.88 9.49
C ASN A 286 -23.43 25.43 8.59
N GLY A 287 -23.29 26.00 7.38
CA GLY A 287 -22.17 25.72 6.47
C GLY A 287 -21.82 26.82 5.50
#